data_AF-A0A2H4TMI8-F1
#
_entry.id   AF-A0A2H4TMI8-F1
#
_cell.length_a   1.000
_cell.length_b   1.000
_cell.length_c   1.000
_cell.angle_alpha   90.00
_cell.angle_beta   90.00
_cell.angle_gamma   90.00
#
_symmetry.space_group_name_H-M   'P 1'
#
loop_
_entity.id
_entity.type
_entity.pdbx_description
1 polymer ?
#
loop_
_entity_poly.entity_id
_entity_poly.type
_entity_poly.pdbx_seq_one_letter_code
_entity_poly.pdbx_strand_id
1 'polypeptide(L)'
;MSSNFERSQLTKIMISSAPVTAETLDSASYLGLSCTIKEVQFTAGQKQDIDVTTLCSVEQENINGLGAASEISMSGNFYLNAAQNALRSAYDNDTTYGFKVIFPSGNGFTFMAEVRQHTWSAGTNGVVAATFSLRLKGKPVLTTASLKVKVDLKSTLRVASGAKLEMAVEAAGGVPPYSYVWKKGGSPVSGQTAATFSKASASSGDAGTYTCEISDSASPVNKVTSTSCTVTVS
;
A
#
# COMPACT_ATOMS: atom_id res chain seq x y z
N MET A 1 12.70 -13.00 -14.58
CA MET A 1 11.31 -12.89 -14.10
C MET A 1 11.34 -12.21 -12.75
N SER A 2 10.82 -10.99 -12.63
CA SER A 2 10.60 -10.39 -11.31
C SER A 2 9.59 -11.24 -10.57
N SER A 3 9.93 -11.68 -9.36
CA SER A 3 9.02 -12.43 -8.49
C SER A 3 7.71 -11.66 -8.28
N ASN A 4 6.57 -12.37 -8.35
CA ASN A 4 5.23 -11.84 -8.04
C ASN A 4 4.99 -11.70 -6.52
N PHE A 5 6.03 -11.82 -5.68
CA PHE A 5 5.92 -11.77 -4.22
C PHE A 5 6.26 -10.37 -3.69
N GLU A 6 5.58 -9.96 -2.63
CA GLU A 6 5.93 -8.75 -1.89
C GLU A 6 7.26 -8.93 -1.15
N ARG A 7 8.10 -7.90 -1.16
CA ARG A 7 9.36 -7.90 -0.41
C ARG A 7 9.09 -7.55 1.05
N SER A 8 9.65 -8.29 1.99
CA SER A 8 9.45 -8.05 3.42
C SER A 8 10.45 -7.05 4.03
N GLN A 9 11.64 -6.88 3.43
CA GLN A 9 12.65 -5.96 3.93
C GLN A 9 12.19 -4.51 3.75
N LEU A 10 12.24 -3.70 4.82
CA LEU A 10 11.69 -2.34 4.91
C LEU A 10 10.16 -2.26 5.07
N THR A 11 9.49 -3.35 5.47
CA THR A 11 8.08 -3.30 5.90
C THR A 11 7.92 -2.32 7.06
N LYS A 12 6.97 -1.38 6.90
CA LYS A 12 6.60 -0.41 7.93
C LYS A 12 5.41 -0.95 8.72
N ILE A 13 5.64 -1.21 9.99
CA ILE A 13 4.60 -1.63 10.94
C ILE A 13 4.34 -0.43 11.85
N MET A 14 3.08 -0.09 12.09
CA MET A 14 2.70 1.09 12.85
C MET A 14 1.46 0.83 13.70
N ILE A 15 1.34 1.56 14.80
CA ILE A 15 0.17 1.64 15.67
C ILE A 15 -0.28 3.10 15.79
N SER A 16 -1.58 3.36 15.90
CA SER A 16 -2.09 4.70 16.17
C SER A 16 -1.61 5.21 17.54
N SER A 17 -1.41 6.52 17.68
CA SER A 17 -0.97 7.11 18.95
C SER A 17 -2.06 7.15 20.02
N ALA A 18 -3.31 6.91 19.64
CA ALA A 18 -4.49 6.95 20.49
C ALA A 18 -5.55 5.93 19.99
N PRO A 19 -6.59 5.63 20.78
CA PRO A 19 -7.69 4.77 20.35
C PRO A 19 -8.42 5.33 19.13
N VAL A 20 -8.98 4.44 18.30
CA VAL A 20 -9.66 4.80 17.04
C VAL A 20 -11.00 4.09 16.88
N THR A 21 -11.90 4.73 16.14
CA THR A 21 -13.07 4.11 15.50
C THR A 21 -12.83 3.93 13.99
N ALA A 22 -13.75 3.25 13.31
CA ALA A 22 -13.69 3.06 11.86
C ALA A 22 -13.60 4.38 11.07
N GLU A 23 -14.21 5.46 11.57
CA GLU A 23 -14.23 6.78 10.93
C GLU A 23 -12.90 7.54 11.12
N THR A 24 -12.21 7.30 12.24
CA THR A 24 -10.96 7.99 12.59
C THR A 24 -9.71 7.22 12.16
N LEU A 25 -9.86 5.99 11.67
CA LEU A 25 -8.74 5.07 11.38
C LEU A 25 -7.76 5.66 10.35
N ASP A 26 -8.28 6.26 9.29
CA ASP A 26 -7.45 6.76 8.19
C ASP A 26 -6.72 8.06 8.54
N SER A 27 -7.35 8.92 9.36
CA SER A 27 -6.84 10.24 9.75
C SER A 27 -6.03 10.24 11.05
N ALA A 28 -5.95 9.10 11.76
CA ALA A 28 -5.17 8.97 12.99
C ALA A 28 -3.67 9.23 12.78
N SER A 29 -2.99 9.67 13.84
CA SER A 29 -1.53 9.75 13.88
C SER A 29 -0.94 8.37 14.18
N TYR A 30 0.09 7.97 13.43
CA TYR A 30 0.70 6.64 13.52
C TYR A 30 2.16 6.69 13.99
N LEU A 31 2.49 5.79 14.91
CA LEU A 31 3.82 5.61 15.50
C LEU A 31 4.50 4.37 14.91
N GLY A 32 5.78 4.50 14.55
CA GLY A 32 6.55 3.44 13.91
C GLY A 32 7.01 2.32 14.86
N LEU A 33 6.67 1.08 14.52
CA LEU A 33 7.11 -0.16 15.16
C LEU A 33 8.17 -0.93 14.35
N SER A 34 8.46 -0.49 13.12
CA SER A 34 9.28 -1.22 12.13
C SER A 34 10.73 -1.48 12.53
N CYS A 35 11.30 -0.68 13.43
CA CYS A 35 12.66 -0.93 13.95
C CYS A 35 12.68 -1.96 15.08
N THR A 36 11.50 -2.31 15.61
CA THR A 36 11.38 -3.19 16.77
C THR A 36 10.68 -4.50 16.45
N ILE A 37 9.69 -4.49 15.58
CA ILE A 37 8.97 -5.71 15.16
C ILE A 37 9.72 -6.36 14.00
N LYS A 38 9.95 -7.66 14.13
CA LYS A 38 10.67 -8.48 13.15
C LYS A 38 9.71 -9.30 12.29
N GLU A 39 8.57 -9.69 12.87
CA GLU A 39 7.62 -10.56 12.21
C GLU A 39 6.19 -10.19 12.59
N VAL A 40 5.28 -10.29 11.61
CA VAL A 40 3.84 -10.15 11.79
C VAL A 40 3.18 -11.36 11.16
N GLN A 41 2.37 -12.06 11.93
CA GLN A 41 1.62 -13.23 11.47
C GLN A 41 0.13 -12.96 11.63
N PHE A 42 -0.64 -13.23 10.58
CA PHE A 42 -2.10 -13.11 10.57
C PHE A 42 -2.73 -14.49 10.52
N THR A 43 -3.78 -14.70 11.30
CA THR A 43 -4.61 -15.90 11.24
C THR A 43 -6.08 -15.49 11.21
N ALA A 44 -6.76 -15.83 10.12
CA ALA A 44 -8.20 -15.61 10.02
C ALA A 44 -8.96 -16.50 11.01
N GLY A 45 -10.00 -15.96 11.63
CA GLY A 45 -10.85 -16.73 12.51
C GLY A 45 -11.61 -17.83 11.75
N GLN A 46 -11.71 -19.01 12.37
CA GLN A 46 -12.47 -20.12 11.81
C GLN A 46 -13.96 -19.77 11.74
N LYS A 47 -14.64 -20.24 10.68
CA LYS A 47 -16.10 -20.15 10.58
C LYS A 47 -16.73 -21.31 11.32
N GLN A 48 -17.88 -21.06 11.92
CA GLN A 48 -18.71 -22.12 12.49
C GLN A 48 -19.46 -22.83 11.36
N ASP A 49 -19.63 -24.13 11.45
CA ASP A 49 -20.61 -24.84 10.63
C ASP A 49 -21.99 -24.75 11.30
N ILE A 50 -22.98 -24.27 10.54
CA ILE A 50 -24.37 -24.27 10.96
C ILE A 50 -25.06 -25.40 10.22
N ASP A 51 -25.52 -26.40 10.96
CA ASP A 51 -26.37 -27.45 10.44
C ASP A 51 -27.75 -26.87 10.09
N VAL A 52 -28.15 -27.02 8.83
CA VAL A 52 -29.44 -26.57 8.30
C VAL A 52 -30.26 -27.72 7.73
N THR A 53 -29.93 -28.94 8.12
CA THR A 53 -30.61 -30.15 7.66
C THR A 53 -32.11 -30.06 7.92
N THR A 54 -32.89 -30.30 6.88
CA THR A 54 -34.35 -30.28 6.92
C THR A 54 -34.92 -31.69 6.87
N LEU A 55 -36.21 -31.85 7.15
CA LEU A 55 -36.91 -33.14 7.02
C LEU A 55 -36.91 -33.70 5.59
N CYS A 56 -36.69 -32.85 4.58
CA CYS A 56 -36.57 -33.26 3.19
C CYS A 56 -35.13 -33.58 2.77
N SER A 57 -34.15 -33.31 3.61
CA SER A 57 -32.74 -33.51 3.31
C SER A 57 -32.41 -35.01 3.31
N VAL A 58 -31.64 -35.44 2.32
CA VAL A 58 -31.24 -36.85 2.15
C VAL A 58 -29.90 -37.16 2.83
N GLU A 59 -29.15 -36.11 3.19
CA GLU A 59 -27.90 -36.14 3.95
C GLU A 59 -27.79 -34.86 4.79
N GLN A 60 -26.79 -34.79 5.67
CA GLN A 60 -26.55 -33.60 6.50
C GLN A 60 -26.13 -32.42 5.62
N GLU A 61 -26.77 -31.26 5.81
CA GLU A 61 -26.50 -30.04 5.07
C GLU A 61 -25.96 -28.96 6.01
N ASN A 62 -24.82 -28.37 5.66
CA ASN A 62 -24.18 -27.33 6.45
C ASN A 62 -24.02 -26.04 5.64
N ILE A 63 -24.26 -24.90 6.29
CA ILE A 63 -23.87 -23.58 5.78
C ILE A 63 -22.83 -22.94 6.70
N ASN A 64 -22.02 -22.06 6.12
CA ASN A 64 -21.05 -21.28 6.87
C ASN A 64 -21.74 -20.27 7.80
N GLY A 65 -21.47 -20.38 9.10
CA GLY A 65 -21.83 -19.40 10.12
C GLY A 65 -20.85 -18.23 10.21
N LEU A 66 -20.96 -17.46 11.29
CA LEU A 66 -20.09 -16.32 11.54
C LEU A 66 -18.67 -16.79 11.84
N GLY A 67 -17.69 -16.04 11.31
CA GLY A 67 -16.28 -16.26 11.62
C GLY A 67 -15.94 -15.76 13.02
N ALA A 68 -15.09 -16.50 13.72
CA ALA A 68 -14.43 -15.99 14.92
C ALA A 68 -13.60 -14.73 14.60
N ALA A 69 -13.25 -13.96 15.63
CA ALA A 69 -12.35 -12.83 15.45
C ALA A 69 -11.00 -13.32 14.91
N SER A 70 -10.45 -12.59 13.94
CA SER A 70 -9.11 -12.89 13.42
C SER A 70 -8.06 -12.39 14.42
N GLU A 71 -6.89 -13.05 14.41
CA GLU A 71 -5.79 -12.74 15.31
C GLU A 71 -4.55 -12.34 14.53
N ILE A 72 -3.75 -11.45 15.14
CA ILE A 72 -2.42 -11.10 14.65
C ILE A 72 -1.41 -11.25 15.79
N SER A 73 -0.29 -11.89 15.50
CA SER A 73 0.88 -11.93 16.38
C SER A 73 1.97 -11.04 15.80
N MET A 74 2.52 -10.15 16.63
CA MET A 74 3.67 -9.30 16.27
C MET A 74 4.82 -9.62 17.21
N SER A 75 5.93 -10.13 16.68
CA SER A 75 7.11 -10.50 17.47
C SER A 75 8.32 -9.63 17.09
N GLY A 76 9.12 -9.26 18.08
CA GLY A 76 10.17 -8.27 17.90
C GLY A 76 11.16 -8.18 19.06
N ASN A 77 12.04 -7.18 19.00
CA ASN A 77 12.88 -6.77 20.11
C ASN A 77 12.11 -5.83 21.04
N PHE A 78 12.25 -6.02 22.34
CA PHE A 78 11.81 -5.06 23.33
C PHE A 78 12.61 -3.76 23.18
N TYR A 79 11.91 -2.63 23.15
CA TYR A 79 12.53 -1.32 23.09
C TYR A 79 11.58 -0.28 23.70
N LEU A 80 12.09 0.57 24.58
CA LEU A 80 11.29 1.64 25.17
C LEU A 80 11.19 2.81 24.19
N ASN A 81 10.04 2.89 23.51
CA ASN A 81 9.70 4.01 22.63
C ASN A 81 8.19 4.29 22.68
N ALA A 82 7.77 5.40 22.08
CA ALA A 82 6.37 5.81 22.07
C ALA A 82 5.45 4.74 21.46
N ALA A 83 5.92 3.99 20.45
CA ALA A 83 5.11 2.99 19.76
C ALA A 83 4.87 1.72 20.60
N GLN A 84 5.89 1.17 21.25
CA GLN A 84 5.73 0.05 22.19
C GLN A 84 5.01 0.47 23.46
N ASN A 85 5.18 1.72 23.89
CA ASN A 85 4.38 2.26 24.99
C ASN A 85 2.90 2.32 24.61
N ALA A 86 2.56 2.74 23.39
CA ALA A 86 1.19 2.68 22.88
C ALA A 86 0.63 1.25 22.86
N LEU A 87 1.43 0.24 22.48
CA LEU A 87 1.01 -1.17 22.56
C LEU A 87 0.68 -1.62 23.99
N ARG A 88 1.47 -1.21 24.98
CA ARG A 88 1.21 -1.54 26.40
C ARG A 88 0.01 -0.76 26.92
N SER A 89 -0.10 0.52 26.63
CA SER A 89 -1.27 1.32 27.00
C SER A 89 -2.55 0.77 26.38
N ALA A 90 -2.51 0.31 25.13
CA ALA A 90 -3.64 -0.35 24.46
C ALA A 90 -4.07 -1.66 25.15
N TYR A 91 -3.13 -2.40 25.74
CA TYR A 91 -3.43 -3.56 26.57
C TYR A 91 -4.06 -3.14 27.90
N ASP A 92 -3.48 -2.16 28.60
CA ASP A 92 -3.93 -1.75 29.92
C ASP A 92 -5.30 -1.06 29.93
N ASN A 93 -5.69 -0.41 28.82
CA ASN A 93 -6.95 0.32 28.71
C ASN A 93 -8.07 -0.42 27.97
N ASP A 94 -7.81 -1.63 27.45
CA ASP A 94 -8.77 -2.46 26.71
C ASP A 94 -9.48 -1.75 25.53
N THR A 95 -8.88 -0.70 24.95
CA THR A 95 -9.48 0.04 23.84
C THR A 95 -8.94 -0.39 22.47
N THR A 96 -9.65 0.00 21.41
CA THR A 96 -9.30 -0.36 20.03
C THR A 96 -8.33 0.64 19.43
N TYR A 97 -7.22 0.15 18.88
CA TYR A 97 -6.20 0.94 18.19
C TYR A 97 -6.13 0.59 16.70
N GLY A 98 -5.64 1.53 15.90
CA GLY A 98 -5.41 1.37 14.47
C GLY A 98 -4.01 0.83 14.20
N PHE A 99 -3.88 -0.03 13.21
CA PHE A 99 -2.62 -0.64 12.81
C PHE A 99 -2.45 -0.57 11.31
N LYS A 100 -1.20 -0.36 10.88
CA LYS A 100 -0.81 -0.34 9.47
C LYS A 100 0.41 -1.23 9.27
N VAL A 101 0.33 -2.15 8.31
CA VAL A 101 1.45 -2.94 7.81
C VAL A 101 1.63 -2.59 6.34
N ILE A 102 2.68 -1.83 6.02
CA ILE A 102 2.93 -1.32 4.67
C ILE A 102 4.24 -1.91 4.14
N PHE A 103 4.16 -2.65 3.04
CA PHE A 103 5.30 -3.22 2.35
C PHE A 103 6.08 -2.15 1.57
N PRO A 104 7.32 -2.44 1.12
CA PRO A 104 8.13 -1.52 0.34
C PRO A 104 7.49 -1.09 -0.99
N SER A 105 6.58 -1.90 -1.53
CA SER A 105 5.77 -1.54 -2.70
C SER A 105 4.85 -0.35 -2.42
N GLY A 106 4.50 -0.12 -1.15
CA GLY A 106 3.46 0.80 -0.69
C GLY A 106 2.11 0.12 -0.47
N ASN A 107 1.96 -1.14 -0.92
CA ASN A 107 0.78 -1.93 -0.59
C ASN A 107 0.84 -2.41 0.86
N GLY A 108 -0.28 -2.86 1.41
CA GLY A 108 -0.33 -3.27 2.79
C GLY A 108 -1.72 -3.57 3.30
N PHE A 109 -1.84 -3.56 4.62
CA PHE A 109 -3.09 -3.75 5.33
C PHE A 109 -3.23 -2.67 6.41
N THR A 110 -4.44 -2.11 6.48
CA THR A 110 -4.88 -1.25 7.56
C THR A 110 -6.01 -1.96 8.31
N PHE A 111 -5.95 -2.01 9.63
CA PHE A 111 -6.94 -2.71 10.44
C PHE A 111 -7.03 -2.12 11.84
N MET A 112 -8.11 -2.45 12.55
CA MET A 112 -8.31 -2.13 13.95
C MET A 112 -8.15 -3.39 14.79
N ALA A 113 -7.57 -3.27 15.98
CA ALA A 113 -7.46 -4.38 16.91
C ALA A 113 -7.38 -3.92 18.38
N GLU A 114 -7.71 -4.83 19.28
CA GLU A 114 -7.38 -4.76 20.71
C GLU A 114 -6.14 -5.60 20.98
N VAL A 115 -5.25 -5.11 21.85
CA VAL A 115 -4.11 -5.89 22.32
C VAL A 115 -4.60 -6.85 23.40
N ARG A 116 -4.42 -8.15 23.21
CA ARG A 116 -4.93 -9.20 24.11
C ARG A 116 -3.89 -9.70 25.09
N GLN A 117 -2.64 -9.70 24.67
CA GLN A 117 -1.54 -10.17 25.48
C GLN A 117 -0.26 -9.50 25.01
N HIS A 118 0.65 -9.29 25.96
CA HIS A 118 2.03 -9.01 25.65
C HIS A 118 2.93 -9.89 26.53
N THR A 119 4.02 -10.37 25.96
CA THR A 119 5.03 -11.17 26.67
C THR A 119 6.40 -10.60 26.38
N TRP A 120 7.33 -10.81 27.31
CA TRP A 120 8.75 -10.55 27.09
C TRP A 120 9.56 -11.75 27.55
N SER A 121 10.70 -11.98 26.89
CA SER A 121 11.67 -12.98 27.30
C SER A 121 13.07 -12.41 27.14
N ALA A 122 13.91 -12.58 28.15
CA ALA A 122 15.28 -12.08 28.15
C ALA A 122 16.24 -13.27 28.21
N GLY A 123 16.99 -13.47 27.14
CA GLY A 123 18.13 -14.39 27.18
C GLY A 123 19.36 -13.69 27.76
N THR A 124 20.25 -14.45 28.41
CA THR A 124 21.57 -13.95 28.85
C THR A 124 22.50 -13.58 27.68
N ASN A 125 22.07 -13.82 26.45
CA ASN A 125 22.75 -13.49 25.19
C ASN A 125 22.51 -12.04 24.71
N GLY A 126 21.91 -11.18 25.55
CA GLY A 126 21.91 -9.73 25.34
C GLY A 126 20.75 -9.15 24.53
N VAL A 127 19.69 -9.91 24.28
CA VAL A 127 18.48 -9.41 23.59
C VAL A 127 17.23 -9.79 24.38
N VAL A 128 16.36 -8.81 24.59
CA VAL A 128 15.01 -9.03 25.13
C VAL A 128 14.04 -9.07 23.95
N ALA A 129 13.34 -10.20 23.79
CA ALA A 129 12.27 -10.34 22.81
C ALA A 129 10.94 -9.90 23.43
N ALA A 130 10.05 -9.37 22.60
CA ALA A 130 8.69 -9.03 22.97
C ALA A 130 7.71 -9.52 21.91
N THR A 131 6.58 -10.06 22.35
CA THR A 131 5.49 -10.50 21.48
C THR A 131 4.18 -9.87 21.94
N PHE A 132 3.40 -9.38 20.99
CA PHE A 132 2.05 -8.85 21.22
C PHE A 132 1.05 -9.65 20.41
N SER A 133 0.00 -10.14 21.06
CA SER A 133 -1.14 -10.75 20.38
C SER A 133 -2.29 -9.75 20.28
N LEU A 134 -2.88 -9.68 19.09
CA LEU A 134 -3.94 -8.75 18.74
C LEU A 134 -5.19 -9.53 18.36
N ARG A 135 -6.36 -9.02 18.77
CA ARG A 135 -7.67 -9.46 18.28
C ARG A 135 -8.27 -8.38 17.41
N LEU A 136 -8.55 -8.70 16.15
CA LEU A 136 -9.05 -7.72 15.18
C LEU A 136 -10.50 -7.33 15.46
N LYS A 137 -10.80 -6.07 15.17
CA LYS A 137 -12.15 -5.50 15.13
C LYS A 137 -12.52 -5.26 13.67
N GLY A 138 -13.26 -6.22 13.11
CA GLY A 138 -13.58 -6.24 11.68
C GLY A 138 -12.49 -6.92 10.84
N LYS A 139 -12.55 -6.71 9.53
CA LYS A 139 -11.62 -7.31 8.56
C LYS A 139 -10.49 -6.33 8.24
N PRO A 140 -9.26 -6.81 8.00
CA PRO A 140 -8.22 -5.98 7.42
C PRO A 140 -8.65 -5.43 6.06
N VAL A 141 -8.35 -4.15 5.83
CA VAL A 141 -8.58 -3.47 4.56
C VAL A 141 -7.26 -3.36 3.83
N LEU A 142 -7.25 -3.70 2.54
CA LEU A 142 -6.09 -3.54 1.68
C LEU A 142 -5.74 -2.06 1.56
N THR A 143 -4.49 -1.74 1.82
CA THR A 143 -3.90 -0.44 1.51
C THR A 143 -3.15 -0.61 0.20
N THR A 144 -3.49 0.18 -0.82
CA THR A 144 -2.77 0.18 -2.09
C THR A 144 -1.71 1.29 -2.07
N ALA A 145 -0.58 1.04 -2.72
CA ALA A 145 0.39 2.10 -2.96
C ALA A 145 -0.28 3.23 -3.73
N SER A 146 -0.04 4.50 -3.37
CA SER A 146 -0.58 5.63 -4.13
C SER A 146 0.05 5.70 -5.53
N LEU A 147 -0.71 6.16 -6.53
CA LEU A 147 -0.22 6.39 -7.88
C LEU A 147 0.97 7.35 -7.85
N LYS A 148 2.04 7.01 -8.56
CA LYS A 148 3.24 7.85 -8.73
C LYS A 148 3.91 7.62 -10.08
N VAL A 149 4.66 8.61 -10.53
CA VAL A 149 5.59 8.47 -11.66
C VAL A 149 6.84 7.75 -11.14
N LYS A 150 7.10 6.55 -11.65
CA LYS A 150 8.25 5.70 -11.28
C LYS A 150 9.48 6.03 -12.12
N VAL A 151 9.29 6.14 -13.44
CA VAL A 151 10.33 6.64 -14.36
C VAL A 151 9.80 7.94 -14.92
N ASP A 152 10.51 9.02 -14.61
CA ASP A 152 10.15 10.38 -15.00
C ASP A 152 10.90 10.81 -16.28
N LEU A 153 10.43 11.89 -16.89
CA LEU A 153 11.09 12.51 -18.02
C LEU A 153 12.44 13.12 -17.62
N LYS A 154 13.33 13.24 -18.60
CA LYS A 154 14.52 14.09 -18.47
C LYS A 154 14.10 15.56 -18.56
N SER A 155 14.83 16.45 -17.90
CA SER A 155 14.55 17.90 -17.94
C SER A 155 14.72 18.52 -19.34
N THR A 156 15.59 17.95 -20.17
CA THR A 156 15.81 18.41 -21.55
C THR A 156 16.07 17.24 -22.49
N LEU A 157 15.63 17.35 -23.75
CA LEU A 157 15.90 16.39 -24.82
C LEU A 157 16.23 17.11 -26.13
N ARG A 158 17.38 16.80 -26.73
CA ARG A 158 17.80 17.33 -28.03
C ARG A 158 17.57 16.27 -29.10
N VAL A 159 16.90 16.62 -30.20
CA VAL A 159 16.58 15.70 -31.29
C VAL A 159 17.00 16.33 -32.62
N ALA A 160 17.60 15.55 -33.52
CA ALA A 160 17.92 16.05 -34.84
C ALA A 160 16.66 16.20 -35.71
N SER A 161 16.61 17.19 -36.60
CA SER A 161 15.52 17.28 -37.58
C SER A 161 15.43 15.99 -38.40
N GLY A 162 14.22 15.44 -38.53
CA GLY A 162 13.98 14.16 -39.21
C GLY A 162 14.18 12.91 -38.36
N ALA A 163 14.77 13.01 -37.16
CA ALA A 163 14.97 11.87 -36.26
C ALA A 163 13.70 11.55 -35.46
N LYS A 164 13.65 10.33 -34.90
CA LYS A 164 12.57 9.89 -34.01
C LYS A 164 12.63 10.67 -32.68
N LEU A 165 11.55 11.36 -32.33
CA LEU A 165 11.35 11.93 -30.99
C LEU A 165 10.64 10.90 -30.12
N GLU A 166 11.31 10.46 -29.06
CA GLU A 166 10.80 9.45 -28.13
C GLU A 166 11.01 9.89 -26.68
N MET A 167 9.95 9.76 -25.88
CA MET A 167 9.96 9.99 -24.44
C MET A 167 9.09 8.92 -23.79
N ALA A 168 9.50 8.43 -22.63
CA ALA A 168 8.77 7.39 -21.92
C ALA A 168 8.61 7.78 -20.44
N VAL A 169 7.47 7.41 -19.89
CA VAL A 169 7.21 7.43 -18.44
C VAL A 169 6.81 6.04 -17.99
N GLU A 170 7.06 5.72 -16.73
CA GLU A 170 6.50 4.51 -16.11
C GLU A 170 5.68 4.91 -14.90
N ALA A 171 4.45 4.40 -14.80
CA ALA A 171 3.61 4.54 -13.62
C ALA A 171 3.87 3.40 -12.61
N ALA A 172 3.69 3.66 -11.32
CA ALA A 172 3.63 2.64 -10.28
C ALA A 172 2.64 3.03 -9.19
N GLY A 173 2.14 2.03 -8.46
CA GLY A 173 1.05 2.23 -7.50
C GLY A 173 -0.26 2.63 -8.18
N GLY A 174 -1.25 3.02 -7.40
CA GLY A 174 -2.61 3.25 -7.87
C GLY A 174 -3.28 1.95 -8.32
N VAL A 175 -4.41 2.09 -9.02
CA VAL A 175 -5.19 0.96 -9.52
C VAL A 175 -5.01 0.85 -11.05
N PRO A 176 -4.37 -0.20 -11.59
CA PRO A 176 -4.31 -0.41 -13.04
C PRO A 176 -5.68 -0.81 -13.61
N PRO A 177 -5.96 -0.55 -14.91
CA PRO A 177 -5.05 -0.02 -15.93
C PRO A 177 -4.83 1.50 -15.86
N TYR A 178 -3.64 1.94 -16.31
CA TYR A 178 -3.30 3.37 -16.38
C TYR A 178 -3.64 3.97 -17.75
N SER A 179 -4.01 5.24 -17.77
CA SER A 179 -4.18 6.06 -18.97
C SER A 179 -3.20 7.22 -18.98
N TYR A 180 -2.76 7.62 -20.18
CA TYR A 180 -1.72 8.63 -20.38
C TYR A 180 -2.23 9.76 -21.27
N VAL A 181 -1.94 11.00 -20.91
CA VAL A 181 -2.19 12.18 -21.73
C VAL A 181 -0.89 12.97 -21.85
N TRP A 182 -0.27 12.89 -23.03
CA TRP A 182 0.88 13.73 -23.34
C TRP A 182 0.42 15.15 -23.66
N LYS A 183 1.09 16.13 -23.07
CA LYS A 183 0.83 17.55 -23.29
C LYS A 183 2.09 18.23 -23.81
N LYS A 184 1.91 19.17 -24.73
CA LYS A 184 2.93 20.10 -25.21
C LYS A 184 2.47 21.52 -24.90
N GLY A 185 3.28 22.28 -24.15
CA GLY A 185 2.92 23.64 -23.74
C GLY A 185 1.62 23.71 -22.95
N GLY A 186 1.26 22.63 -22.24
CA GLY A 186 0.00 22.50 -21.48
C GLY A 186 -1.18 21.93 -22.27
N SER A 187 -1.13 21.88 -23.60
CA SER A 187 -2.21 21.34 -24.43
C SER A 187 -2.01 19.85 -24.75
N PRO A 188 -3.04 19.00 -24.64
CA PRO A 188 -2.95 17.59 -25.05
C PRO A 188 -2.50 17.42 -26.50
N VAL A 189 -1.63 16.43 -26.73
CA VAL A 189 -1.20 16.02 -28.07
C VAL A 189 -2.07 14.84 -28.50
N SER A 190 -2.91 15.06 -29.52
CA SER A 190 -3.85 14.04 -30.02
C SER A 190 -3.14 12.75 -30.45
N GLY A 191 -3.74 11.61 -30.10
CA GLY A 191 -3.25 10.27 -30.48
C GLY A 191 -2.10 9.73 -29.64
N GLN A 192 -1.56 10.51 -28.70
CA GLN A 192 -0.47 10.08 -27.82
C GLN A 192 -1.05 9.66 -26.45
N THR A 193 -1.44 8.39 -26.33
CA THR A 193 -2.12 7.83 -25.15
C THR A 193 -1.38 6.66 -24.50
N ALA A 194 -0.20 6.31 -25.00
CA ALA A 194 0.65 5.26 -24.44
C ALA A 194 1.65 5.82 -23.43
N ALA A 195 2.25 4.94 -22.63
CA ALA A 195 3.35 5.27 -21.71
C ALA A 195 4.60 5.84 -22.44
N THR A 196 4.73 5.53 -23.73
CA THR A 196 5.78 6.06 -24.62
C THR A 196 5.17 7.02 -25.63
N PHE A 197 5.64 8.27 -25.62
CA PHE A 197 5.44 9.22 -26.71
C PHE A 197 6.37 8.87 -27.86
N SER A 198 5.84 8.79 -29.08
CA SER A 198 6.65 8.55 -30.27
C SER A 198 6.17 9.41 -31.43
N LYS A 199 7.11 10.13 -32.04
CA LYS A 199 6.95 10.77 -33.34
C LYS A 199 8.09 10.35 -34.26
N ALA A 200 7.75 9.75 -35.40
CA ALA A 200 8.72 9.13 -36.30
C ALA A 200 9.75 10.12 -36.88
N SER A 201 9.34 11.36 -37.12
CA SER A 201 10.17 12.40 -37.70
C SER A 201 9.87 13.74 -37.01
N ALA A 202 10.86 14.25 -36.29
CA ALA A 202 10.80 15.53 -35.59
C ALA A 202 11.02 16.70 -36.56
N SER A 203 10.26 17.77 -36.38
CA SER A 203 10.42 19.04 -37.10
C SER A 203 10.57 20.21 -36.12
N SER A 204 10.95 21.39 -36.61
CA SER A 204 11.11 22.59 -35.76
C SER A 204 9.86 22.92 -34.92
N GLY A 205 8.67 22.63 -35.46
CA GLY A 205 7.39 22.79 -34.77
C GLY A 205 7.18 21.83 -33.59
N ASP A 206 8.04 20.82 -33.40
CA ASP A 206 8.02 19.90 -32.26
C ASP A 206 8.83 20.40 -31.06
N ALA A 207 9.67 21.42 -31.21
CA ALA A 207 10.35 22.03 -30.06
C ALA A 207 9.33 22.60 -29.06
N GLY A 208 9.60 22.46 -27.76
CA GLY A 208 8.73 22.94 -26.69
C GLY A 208 8.78 22.09 -25.42
N THR A 209 7.95 22.45 -24.45
CA THR A 209 7.89 21.76 -23.15
C THR A 209 6.84 20.66 -23.17
N TYR A 210 7.23 19.45 -22.78
CA TYR A 210 6.38 18.27 -22.72
C TYR A 210 6.19 17.78 -21.29
N THR A 211 4.98 17.30 -21.00
CA THR A 211 4.63 16.62 -19.75
C THR A 211 3.68 15.46 -20.05
N CYS A 212 3.70 14.42 -19.21
CA CYS A 212 2.72 13.35 -19.28
C CYS A 212 1.85 13.36 -18.01
N GLU A 213 0.54 13.46 -18.17
CA GLU A 213 -0.42 13.21 -17.09
C GLU A 213 -0.82 11.73 -17.12
N ILE A 214 -0.69 11.06 -15.98
CA ILE A 214 -1.01 9.66 -15.79
C ILE A 214 -2.24 9.59 -14.86
N SER A 215 -3.27 8.87 -15.26
CA SER A 215 -4.44 8.58 -14.42
C SER A 215 -4.57 7.07 -14.18
N ASP A 216 -4.94 6.68 -12.97
CA ASP A 216 -5.30 5.30 -12.63
C ASP A 216 -6.78 5.02 -12.88
N SER A 217 -7.23 3.77 -12.66
CA SER A 217 -8.62 3.37 -12.82
C SER A 217 -9.39 3.32 -11.48
N ALA A 218 -8.89 3.98 -10.43
CA ALA A 218 -9.55 4.00 -9.14
C ALA A 218 -10.85 4.83 -9.19
N SER A 219 -11.70 4.66 -8.17
CA SER A 219 -12.88 5.50 -7.96
C SER A 219 -12.83 6.09 -6.55
N PRO A 220 -12.53 7.40 -6.39
CA PRO A 220 -12.24 8.39 -7.44
C PRO A 220 -10.89 8.16 -8.13
N VAL A 221 -10.76 8.68 -9.36
CA VAL A 221 -9.55 8.57 -10.18
C VAL A 221 -8.42 9.40 -9.58
N ASN A 222 -7.23 8.80 -9.43
CA ASN A 222 -6.02 9.50 -9.02
C ASN A 222 -5.22 9.94 -10.25
N LYS A 223 -4.55 11.09 -10.13
CA LYS A 223 -3.73 11.66 -11.19
C LYS A 223 -2.37 12.08 -10.68
N VAL A 224 -1.34 11.82 -11.49
CA VAL A 224 0.01 12.34 -11.29
C VAL A 224 0.55 12.89 -12.60
N THR A 225 1.41 13.89 -12.53
CA THR A 225 2.04 14.50 -13.72
C THR A 225 3.55 14.33 -13.62
N SER A 226 4.19 13.97 -14.73
CA SER A 226 5.64 13.94 -14.84
C SER A 226 6.26 15.32 -14.61
N THR A 227 7.57 15.35 -14.38
CA THR A 227 8.35 16.56 -14.58
C THR A 227 8.27 17.05 -16.04
N SER A 228 8.63 18.30 -16.26
CA SER A 228 8.66 18.91 -17.59
C SER A 228 9.96 18.58 -18.33
N CYS A 229 9.83 18.21 -19.61
CA CYS A 229 10.94 18.01 -20.53
C CYS A 229 10.95 19.10 -21.59
N THR A 230 12.03 19.87 -21.70
CA THR A 230 12.22 20.83 -22.80
C THR A 230 12.88 20.15 -24.00
N VAL A 231 12.12 20.02 -25.09
CA VAL A 231 12.59 19.45 -26.35
C VAL A 231 13.11 20.56 -27.28
N THR A 232 14.31 20.36 -27.83
CA THR A 232 14.87 21.21 -28.89
C THR A 232 15.13 20.39 -30.14
N VAL A 233 14.79 20.92 -31.32
CA VAL A 233 15.03 20.27 -32.62
C VAL A 233 16.04 21.09 -33.42
N SER A 234 17.11 20.45 -33.89
CA SER A 234 18.20 21.09 -34.66
C SER A 234 18.67 20.23 -35.83
#